data_AF-A0A401ZH43-F1
#
_entry.id   AF-A0A401ZH43-F1
#
_cell.length_a   1.000
_cell.length_b   1.000
_cell.length_c   1.000
_cell.angle_alpha   90.00
_cell.angle_beta   90.00
_cell.angle_gamma   90.00
#
_symmetry.space_group_name_H-M   'P 1'
#
loop_
_entity.id
_entity.type
_entity.pdbx_description
1 polymer ?
#
loop_
_entity_poly.entity_id
_entity_poly.type
_entity_poly.pdbx_seq_one_letter_code
_entity_poly.pdbx_strand_id
1 'polypeptide(L)' 'MFKKKKKVKADLGKFVKAKTRDDGEVKGVLIPFRGKQMVENRNGIYDISEVTDVTPTQTLGEDTLNYLQAVRRRHEI' A
#
# COMPACT_ATOMS: atom_id res chain seq x y z
N MET A 1 26.81 6.15 -9.14
CA MET A 1 25.53 6.05 -9.89
C MET A 1 24.42 5.76 -8.89
N PHE A 2 23.83 6.80 -8.29
CA PHE A 2 22.74 6.60 -7.33
C PHE A 2 21.51 6.13 -8.11
N LYS A 3 21.12 4.85 -7.96
CA LYS A 3 19.86 4.33 -8.48
C LYS A 3 18.78 5.33 -8.03
N LYS A 4 18.19 6.06 -9.00
CA LYS A 4 16.99 6.88 -8.77
C LYS A 4 15.98 5.92 -8.15
N LYS A 5 15.84 5.94 -6.82
CA LYS A 5 14.68 5.37 -6.14
C LYS A 5 13.53 6.15 -6.73
N LYS A 6 12.84 5.55 -7.70
CA LYS A 6 11.59 6.05 -8.24
C LYS A 6 10.75 6.30 -7.00
N LYS A 7 10.59 7.56 -6.58
CA LYS A 7 9.62 7.92 -5.55
C LYS A 7 8.32 7.56 -6.22
N VAL A 8 7.84 6.36 -5.95
CA VAL A 8 6.50 5.96 -6.34
C VAL A 8 5.64 6.95 -5.58
N LYS A 9 5.17 8.00 -6.26
CA LYS A 9 4.00 8.75 -5.81
C LYS A 9 2.83 7.78 -6.01
N ALA A 10 2.84 6.64 -5.33
CA ALA A 10 1.70 5.76 -5.38
C ALA A 10 0.64 6.45 -4.53
N ASP A 11 -0.55 6.58 -5.10
CA ASP A 11 -1.67 7.22 -4.45
C ASP A 11 -1.95 6.43 -3.17
N LEU A 12 -1.67 7.06 -2.04
CA LEU A 12 -1.92 6.47 -0.74
C LEU A 12 -3.41 6.11 -0.63
N GLY A 13 -3.72 4.99 0.01
CA GLY A 13 -5.08 4.45 -0.02
C GLY A 13 -5.42 3.67 -1.29
N LYS A 14 -4.45 3.37 -2.17
CA LYS A 14 -4.64 2.34 -3.20
C LYS A 14 -4.39 0.96 -2.64
N PHE A 15 -5.19 0.01 -3.13
CA PHE A 15 -4.87 -1.40 -2.98
C PHE A 15 -3.69 -1.75 -3.90
N VAL A 16 -2.67 -2.37 -3.33
CA VAL A 16 -1.43 -2.72 -4.02
C VAL A 16 -1.04 -4.15 -3.70
N LYS A 17 -0.35 -4.79 -4.65
CA LYS A 17 0.46 -5.97 -4.35
C LYS A 17 1.89 -5.48 -4.15
N ALA A 18 2.52 -5.84 -3.04
CA ALA A 18 3.87 -5.41 -2.73
C ALA A 18 4.74 -6.60 -2.32
N LYS A 19 6.03 -6.53 -2.66
CA LYS A 19 7.05 -7.38 -2.07
C LYS A 19 7.53 -6.75 -0.78
N THR A 20 7.51 -7.51 0.31
CA THR A 20 8.10 -7.10 1.57
C THR A 20 9.62 -7.15 1.48
N ARG A 21 10.27 -6.63 2.51
CA ARG A 21 11.73 -6.67 2.61
C ARG A 21 12.28 -8.08 2.86
N ASP A 22 11.46 -8.96 3.43
CA ASP A 22 11.80 -10.36 3.74
C ASP A 22 11.40 -11.32 2.61
N ASP A 23 11.35 -10.83 1.36
CA ASP A 23 10.95 -11.57 0.14
C ASP A 23 9.53 -12.18 0.15
N GLY A 24 8.66 -11.75 1.07
CA GLY A 24 7.25 -12.13 1.09
C GLY A 24 6.40 -11.29 0.15
N GLU A 25 5.43 -11.87 -0.56
CA GLU A 25 4.43 -11.09 -1.29
C GLU A 25 3.22 -10.81 -0.39
N VAL A 26 2.88 -9.54 -0.23
CA VAL A 26 1.70 -9.09 0.52
C VAL A 26 0.77 -8.31 -0.38
N LYS A 27 -0.54 -8.47 -0.15
CA LYS A 27 -1.57 -7.62 -0.73
C LYS A 27 -2.17 -6.78 0.39
N GLY A 28 -2.38 -5.50 0.13
CA GLY A 28 -2.90 -4.58 1.13
C GLY A 28 -3.01 -3.18 0.58
N VAL A 29 -3.06 -2.20 1.48
CA VAL A 29 -3.29 -0.80 1.15
C VAL A 29 -2.02 -0.03 1.41
N LEU A 30 -1.64 0.80 0.45
CA LEU A 30 -0.48 1.65 0.60
C LEU A 30 -0.77 2.79 1.57
N ILE A 31 0.01 2.88 2.65
CA ILE A 31 -0.16 3.88 3.71
C ILE A 31 1.16 4.62 4.00
N PRO A 32 1.09 5.88 4.47
CA PRO A 32 2.22 6.55 5.06
C PRO A 32 2.39 6.09 6.52
N PHE A 33 3.55 5.54 6.85
CA PHE A 33 3.88 5.15 8.23
C PHE A 33 5.33 5.52 8.55
N ARG A 34 5.52 6.27 9.65
CA ARG A 34 6.84 6.74 10.13
C ARG A 34 7.73 7.38 9.03
N GLY A 35 7.11 8.20 8.17
CA GLY A 35 7.81 8.91 7.09
C GLY A 35 8.19 8.05 5.87
N LYS A 36 7.70 6.81 5.77
CA LYS A 36 7.88 5.89 4.64
C LYS A 36 6.53 5.39 4.12
N GLN A 37 6.53 4.85 2.90
CA GLN A 37 5.37 4.13 2.37
C GLN A 37 5.46 2.67 2.77
N MET A 38 4.38 2.15 3.33
CA MET A 38 4.25 0.77 3.80
C MET A 38 2.92 0.20 3.31
N VAL A 39 2.74 -1.11 3.43
CA VAL A 39 1.46 -1.75 3.10
C VAL A 39 0.81 -2.26 4.37
N GLU A 40 -0.43 -1.81 4.64
CA GLU A 40 -1.27 -2.34 5.71
C GLU A 40 -2.27 -3.35 5.15
N ASN A 41 -2.41 -4.49 5.82
CA ASN A 41 -3.50 -5.43 5.61
C ASN A 41 -4.05 -5.90 6.97
N ARG A 42 -4.99 -6.84 6.97
CA ARG A 42 -5.61 -7.35 8.21
C ARG A 42 -4.61 -7.94 9.23
N ASN A 43 -3.44 -8.38 8.80
CA ASN A 43 -2.43 -9.02 9.64
C ASN A 43 -1.42 -8.02 10.23
N GLY A 44 -1.35 -6.79 9.70
CA GLY A 44 -0.44 -5.76 10.19
C GLY A 44 0.10 -4.84 9.09
N ILE A 45 1.18 -4.13 9.43
CA ILE A 45 1.86 -3.16 8.56
C ILE A 45 3.22 -3.72 8.15
N TYR A 46 3.50 -3.74 6.86
CA TYR A 46 4.71 -4.34 6.28
C TYR A 46 5.57 -3.29 5.58
N ASP A 47 6.89 -3.36 5.81
CA ASP A 47 7.87 -2.59 5.04
C ASP A 47 8.01 -3.24 3.66
N ILE A 48 7.96 -2.41 2.62
CA ILE A 48 7.89 -2.86 1.22
C ILE A 48 9.13 -2.42 0.45
N SER A 49 9.64 -3.34 -0.35
CA SER A 49 10.78 -3.11 -1.24
C SER A 49 10.32 -2.66 -2.62
N GLU A 50 9.23 -3.25 -3.11
CA GLU A 50 8.65 -3.01 -4.42
C GLU A 50 7.12 -2.99 -4.35
N VAL A 51 6.51 -2.06 -5.08
CA VAL A 51 5.07 -1.92 -5.19
C VAL A 51 4.66 -2.17 -6.64
N THR A 52 3.74 -3.09 -6.83
CA THR A 52 3.01 -3.27 -8.07
C THR A 52 1.62 -2.64 -7.87
N ASP A 53 1.38 -1.51 -8.56
CA ASP A 53 0.04 -0.90 -8.58
C ASP A 53 -0.91 -1.92 -9.22
N VAL A 54 -1.91 -2.36 -8.47
CA VAL A 54 -2.99 -3.18 -9.02
C VAL A 54 -4.17 -2.24 -9.16
N THR A 55 -4.53 -1.94 -10.39
CA THR A 55 -5.69 -1.08 -10.62
C THR A 55 -6.92 -1.80 -10.07
N PRO A 56 -7.68 -1.19 -9.16
CA PRO A 56 -8.90 -1.77 -8.62
C PRO A 56 -10.03 -1.59 -9.64
N THR A 57 -9.82 -1.95 -10.91
CA THR A 57 -10.65 -1.40 -11.98
C THR A 57 -12.01 -2.04 -12.13
N GLN A 58 -12.38 -3.07 -11.35
CA GLN A 58 -13.74 -3.64 -11.49
C GLN A 58 -14.27 -4.50 -10.32
N THR A 59 -13.55 -4.68 -9.21
CA THR A 59 -13.95 -5.67 -8.19
C THR A 59 -13.46 -5.36 -6.78
N LEU A 60 -13.54 -4.10 -6.34
CA LEU A 60 -13.42 -3.85 -4.90
C LEU A 60 -14.78 -4.08 -4.25
N GLY A 61 -14.90 -5.20 -3.54
CA GLY A 61 -16.05 -5.44 -2.67
C GLY A 61 -16.17 -4.35 -1.60
N GLU A 62 -17.38 -4.20 -1.06
CA GLU A 62 -17.75 -3.17 -0.07
C GLU A 62 -16.77 -3.12 1.12
N ASP A 63 -16.32 -4.27 1.61
CA ASP A 63 -15.31 -4.40 2.66
C ASP A 63 -13.99 -3.69 2.33
N THR A 64 -13.51 -3.83 1.10
CA THR A 64 -12.26 -3.21 0.69
C THR A 64 -12.43 -1.70 0.58
N LEU A 65 -13.58 -1.24 0.09
CA LEU A 65 -13.90 0.19 0.00
C LEU A 65 -14.02 0.81 1.40
N ASN A 66 -14.71 0.15 2.33
CA ASN A 66 -14.78 0.55 3.74
C ASN A 66 -13.41 0.56 4.41
N TYR A 67 -12.57 -0.44 4.12
CA TYR A 67 -11.20 -0.49 4.63
C TYR A 67 -10.34 0.66 4.09
N LEU A 68 -10.40 0.95 2.78
CA LEU A 68 -9.72 2.10 2.18
C LEU A 68 -10.17 3.41 2.82
N GLN A 69 -11.46 3.59 3.04
CA GLN A 69 -11.99 4.79 3.71
C GLN A 69 -11.52 4.90 5.17
N ALA A 70 -11.50 3.80 5.92
CA ALA A 70 -11.02 3.77 7.30
C ALA A 70 -9.52 4.11 7.38
N VAL A 71 -8.71 3.56 6.47
CA VAL A 71 -7.28 3.84 6.37
C VAL A 71 -7.03 5.30 6.01
N ARG A 72 -7.77 5.86 5.03
CA ARG A 72 -7.68 7.28 4.68
C ARG A 72 -8.00 8.20 5.86
N ARG A 73 -9.05 7.90 6.62
CA ARG A 73 -9.40 8.65 7.84
C ARG A 73 -8.32 8.57 8.92
N ARG A 74 -7.71 7.39 9.11
CA ARG A 74 -6.67 7.16 10.14
C ARG A 74 -5.37 7.91 9.84
N HIS A 75 -5.06 8.09 8.56
CA HIS A 75 -3.80 8.68 8.10
C HIS A 75 -3.95 10.09 7.49
N GLU A 76 -5.11 10.71 7.60
CA GLU A 76 -5.43 12.06 7.07
C GLU A 76 -5.13 12.22 5.56
N ILE A 77 -5.57 11.24 4.75
CA ILE A 77 -5.33 11.14 3.29
C ILE A 77 -6.60 11.35 2.48
#